data_AF-A0A399RFL4-F1
#
_entry.id   AF-A0A399RFL4-F1
#
_cell.length_a   1.000
_cell.length_b   1.000
_cell.length_c   1.000
_cell.angle_alpha   90.00
_cell.angle_beta   90.00
_cell.angle_gamma   90.00
#
_symmetry.space_group_name_H-M   'P 1'
#
loop_
_entity.id
_entity.type
_entity.pdbx_description
1 polymer ?
#
loop_
_entity_poly.entity_id
_entity_poly.type
_entity_poly.pdbx_seq_one_letter_code
_entity_poly.pdbx_strand_id
1 'polypeptide(L)'
;MPQSDAWTALAAGSIDAIGSPLLETVPSDIETFCPAYERLDDTGRRAFWVGLLSAMARFESGFDPSVSFDERAHCPSCDWALTRDGRHVISRGLLQLSQESANAYRGCPVPIADEEKLHEPALNLRCGVAIMSRLVSRDGVISRKDGQWKGGSAYWSVLRPGKLDAIQAYTSATENCGG
;
A
#
# COMPACT_ATOMS: atom_id res chain seq x y z
N MET A 1 -9.39 -15.58 7.79
CA MET A 1 -9.71 -15.07 9.15
C MET A 1 -10.83 -14.07 8.96
N PRO A 2 -11.89 -14.02 9.79
CA PRO A 2 -13.10 -13.26 9.44
C PRO A 2 -12.86 -11.77 9.14
N GLN A 3 -11.85 -11.16 9.77
CA GLN A 3 -11.43 -9.77 9.48
C GLN A 3 -10.62 -9.65 8.17
N SER A 4 -9.79 -10.64 7.81
CA SER A 4 -9.09 -10.61 6.51
C SER A 4 -10.08 -10.59 5.36
N ASP A 5 -11.19 -11.31 5.48
CA ASP A 5 -12.12 -11.52 4.37
C ASP A 5 -12.92 -10.24 4.04
N ALA A 6 -13.29 -9.44 5.06
CA ALA A 6 -13.92 -8.13 4.88
C ALA A 6 -12.96 -7.10 4.25
N TRP A 7 -11.70 -7.09 4.68
CA TRP A 7 -10.67 -6.20 4.11
C TRP A 7 -10.29 -6.59 2.68
N THR A 8 -10.21 -7.89 2.40
CA THR A 8 -10.02 -8.44 1.05
C THR A 8 -11.14 -7.98 0.11
N ALA A 9 -12.41 -8.01 0.53
CA ALA A 9 -13.52 -7.53 -0.28
C ALA A 9 -13.46 -6.02 -0.56
N LEU A 10 -13.12 -5.20 0.45
CA LEU A 10 -12.97 -3.75 0.28
C LEU A 10 -11.78 -3.38 -0.61
N ALA A 11 -10.65 -4.10 -0.48
CA ALA A 11 -9.50 -3.93 -1.35
C ALA A 11 -9.84 -4.30 -2.80
N ALA A 12 -10.56 -5.41 -3.02
CA ALA A 12 -11.02 -5.82 -4.34
C ALA A 12 -11.91 -4.77 -4.99
N GLY A 13 -12.90 -4.24 -4.27
CA GLY A 13 -13.77 -3.17 -4.76
C GLY A 13 -13.04 -1.84 -5.01
N SER A 14 -11.95 -1.58 -4.29
CA SER A 14 -11.10 -0.41 -4.54
C SER A 14 -10.28 -0.56 -5.82
N ILE A 15 -9.74 -1.76 -6.07
CA ILE A 15 -9.00 -2.06 -7.31
C ILE A 15 -9.93 -2.02 -8.52
N ASP A 16 -11.17 -2.51 -8.40
CA ASP A 16 -12.22 -2.34 -9.41
C ASP A 16 -12.40 -0.89 -9.85
N ALA A 17 -12.53 -0.01 -8.86
CA ALA A 17 -12.97 1.35 -9.11
C ALA A 17 -11.85 2.24 -9.68
N ILE A 18 -10.61 2.04 -9.24
CA ILE A 18 -9.50 2.97 -9.50
C ILE A 18 -8.15 2.29 -9.76
N GLY A 19 -8.11 0.95 -9.77
CA GLY A 19 -6.88 0.17 -9.87
C GLY A 19 -6.50 -0.29 -11.27
N SER A 20 -7.21 0.11 -12.33
CA SER A 20 -6.92 -0.31 -13.71
C SER A 20 -5.44 -0.17 -14.10
N PRO A 21 -4.72 0.93 -13.78
CA PRO A 21 -3.31 1.03 -14.14
C PRO A 21 -2.44 -0.02 -13.44
N LEU A 22 -2.82 -0.53 -12.26
CA LEU A 22 -2.11 -1.63 -11.61
C LEU A 22 -2.28 -2.95 -12.36
N LEU A 23 -3.47 -3.22 -12.88
CA LEU A 23 -3.77 -4.44 -13.62
C LEU A 23 -3.07 -4.45 -14.99
N GLU A 24 -2.95 -3.28 -15.61
CA GLU A 24 -2.28 -3.11 -16.90
C GLU A 24 -0.75 -3.12 -16.78
N THR A 25 -0.20 -2.78 -15.61
CA THR A 25 1.25 -2.75 -15.38
C THR A 25 1.78 -4.15 -15.11
N VAL A 26 2.90 -4.50 -15.76
CA VAL A 26 3.74 -5.65 -15.42
C VAL A 26 5.03 -5.11 -14.80
N PRO A 27 5.17 -5.11 -13.46
CA PRO A 27 6.38 -4.63 -12.81
C PRO A 27 7.60 -5.49 -13.16
N SER A 28 8.76 -4.89 -13.37
CA SER A 28 9.98 -5.63 -13.74
C SER A 28 10.54 -6.53 -12.62
N ASP A 29 10.08 -6.35 -11.39
CA ASP A 29 10.40 -7.17 -10.22
C ASP A 29 9.26 -8.15 -9.85
N ILE A 30 8.22 -8.26 -10.69
CA ILE A 30 7.02 -9.03 -10.37
C ILE A 30 7.30 -10.51 -10.12
N GLU A 31 8.29 -11.09 -10.78
CA GLU A 31 8.65 -12.51 -10.61
C GLU A 31 8.97 -12.85 -9.15
N THR A 32 9.54 -11.90 -8.40
CA THR A 32 9.85 -12.07 -6.96
C THR A 32 8.61 -12.05 -6.07
N PHE A 33 7.52 -11.43 -6.53
CA PHE A 33 6.26 -11.33 -5.79
C PHE A 33 5.22 -12.35 -6.26
N CYS A 34 5.20 -12.65 -7.56
CA CYS A 34 4.23 -13.50 -8.23
C CYS A 34 4.80 -13.99 -9.58
N PRO A 35 5.50 -15.15 -9.62
CA PRO A 35 6.07 -15.71 -10.84
C PRO A 35 5.06 -15.95 -11.97
N ALA A 36 3.78 -16.17 -11.64
CA ALA A 36 2.72 -16.40 -12.61
C ALA A 36 2.08 -15.12 -13.17
N TYR A 37 2.40 -13.94 -12.64
CA TYR A 37 1.62 -12.70 -12.85
C TYR A 37 1.40 -12.35 -14.33
N GLU A 38 2.42 -12.50 -15.17
CA GLU A 38 2.31 -12.19 -16.60
C GLU A 38 1.25 -13.05 -17.31
N ARG A 39 1.04 -14.27 -16.83
CA ARG A 39 0.09 -15.25 -17.37
C ARG A 39 -1.32 -15.10 -16.78
N LEU A 40 -1.48 -14.28 -15.74
CA LEU A 40 -2.76 -14.05 -15.10
C LEU A 40 -3.63 -13.11 -15.93
N ASP A 41 -4.92 -13.43 -15.95
CA ASP A 41 -5.98 -12.53 -16.39
C ASP A 41 -6.23 -11.43 -15.35
N ASP A 42 -7.15 -10.51 -15.65
CA ASP A 42 -7.49 -9.39 -14.75
C ASP A 42 -7.94 -9.86 -13.36
N THR A 43 -8.58 -11.04 -13.29
CA THR A 43 -9.01 -11.65 -12.01
C THR A 43 -7.81 -12.06 -11.18
N GLY A 44 -6.85 -12.79 -11.77
CA GLY A 44 -5.64 -13.22 -11.08
C GLY A 44 -4.75 -12.04 -10.69
N ARG A 45 -4.56 -11.06 -11.58
CA ARG A 45 -3.76 -9.85 -11.28
C ARG A 45 -4.36 -9.06 -10.14
N ARG A 46 -5.68 -8.91 -10.11
CA ARG A 46 -6.38 -8.28 -9.00
C ARG A 46 -6.19 -9.05 -7.70
N ALA A 47 -6.36 -10.37 -7.73
CA ALA A 47 -6.18 -11.19 -6.53
C ALA A 47 -4.76 -11.04 -5.96
N PHE A 48 -3.75 -10.93 -6.83
CA PHE A 48 -2.38 -10.58 -6.41
C PHE A 48 -2.32 -9.22 -5.68
N TRP A 49 -2.86 -8.15 -6.27
CA TRP A 49 -2.80 -6.81 -5.65
C TRP A 49 -3.58 -6.75 -4.33
N VAL A 50 -4.73 -7.43 -4.24
CA VAL A 50 -5.48 -7.59 -2.98
C VAL A 50 -4.64 -8.33 -1.93
N GLY A 51 -3.97 -9.41 -2.34
CA GLY A 51 -3.06 -10.18 -1.50
C GLY A 51 -1.89 -9.33 -0.99
N LEU A 52 -1.27 -8.55 -1.86
CA LEU A 52 -0.17 -7.64 -1.51
C LEU A 52 -0.62 -6.60 -0.49
N LEU A 53 -1.75 -5.91 -0.73
CA LEU A 53 -2.29 -4.90 0.20
C LEU A 53 -2.66 -5.52 1.55
N SER A 54 -3.21 -6.74 1.56
CA SER A 54 -3.52 -7.47 2.79
C SER A 54 -2.25 -7.83 3.57
N ALA A 55 -1.20 -8.26 2.88
CA ALA A 55 0.09 -8.54 3.49
C ALA A 55 0.72 -7.27 4.10
N MET A 56 0.65 -6.15 3.39
CA MET A 56 1.10 -4.85 3.90
C MET A 56 0.32 -4.44 5.15
N ALA A 57 -1.02 -4.52 5.12
CA ALA A 57 -1.85 -4.16 6.27
C ALA A 57 -1.54 -4.98 7.52
N ARG A 58 -1.19 -6.27 7.35
CA ARG A 58 -0.72 -7.12 8.46
C ARG A 58 0.53 -6.55 9.14
N PHE A 59 1.51 -6.08 8.37
CA PHE A 59 2.77 -5.57 8.91
C PHE A 59 2.69 -4.13 9.38
N GLU A 60 1.84 -3.31 8.75
CA GLU A 60 1.67 -1.89 9.07
C GLU A 60 0.77 -1.69 10.30
N SER A 61 -0.31 -2.47 10.43
CA SER A 61 -1.33 -2.23 11.47
C SER A 61 -1.78 -3.49 12.21
N GLY A 62 -1.33 -4.68 11.81
CA GLY A 62 -1.88 -5.93 12.35
C GLY A 62 -3.36 -6.14 11.98
N PHE A 63 -3.82 -5.51 10.89
CA PHE A 63 -5.24 -5.43 10.50
C PHE A 63 -6.12 -4.57 11.43
N ASP A 64 -5.53 -3.73 12.27
CA ASP A 64 -6.28 -2.81 13.12
C ASP A 64 -6.47 -1.45 12.43
N PRO A 65 -7.69 -1.09 12.00
CA PRO A 65 -7.92 0.21 11.36
C PRO A 65 -7.90 1.39 12.34
N SER A 66 -7.91 1.15 13.66
CA SER A 66 -7.94 2.21 14.68
C SER A 66 -6.55 2.74 15.05
N VAL A 67 -5.47 2.09 14.60
CA VAL A 67 -4.11 2.50 14.98
C VAL A 67 -3.70 3.81 14.33
N SER A 68 -3.01 4.63 15.13
CA SER A 68 -2.35 5.85 14.69
C SER A 68 -0.91 5.86 15.19
N PHE A 69 0.00 6.41 14.39
CA PHE A 69 1.41 6.51 14.71
C PHE A 69 1.92 7.94 14.53
N ASP A 70 2.50 8.50 15.59
CA ASP A 70 3.17 9.80 15.53
C ASP A 70 4.60 9.62 15.03
N GLU A 71 4.82 9.96 13.77
CA GLU A 71 6.11 9.84 13.09
C GLU A 71 7.19 10.69 13.78
N ARG A 72 6.80 11.83 14.37
CA ARG A 72 7.73 12.74 15.02
C ARG A 72 8.16 12.22 16.38
N ALA A 73 7.28 11.56 17.11
CA ALA A 73 7.64 10.87 18.35
C ALA A 73 8.63 9.74 18.09
N HIS A 74 8.51 9.05 16.95
CA HIS A 74 9.43 8.00 16.54
C HIS A 74 10.78 8.54 16.05
N CYS A 75 10.77 9.58 15.22
CA CYS A 75 11.97 10.24 14.74
C CYS A 75 11.95 11.75 15.01
N PRO A 76 12.39 12.20 16.20
CA PRO A 76 12.39 13.60 16.59
C PRO A 76 13.32 14.50 15.75
N SER A 77 14.23 13.93 14.97
CA SER A 77 15.17 14.67 14.11
C SER A 77 14.83 14.57 12.61
N CYS A 78 13.80 13.83 12.24
CA CYS A 78 13.42 13.65 10.85
C CYS A 78 12.56 14.82 10.35
N ASP A 79 13.01 15.49 9.29
CA ASP A 79 12.24 16.58 8.65
C ASP A 79 10.94 16.07 8.02
N TRP A 80 10.94 14.83 7.49
CA TRP A 80 9.74 14.21 6.89
C TRP A 80 8.64 13.87 7.91
N ALA A 81 8.95 13.89 9.21
CA ALA A 81 8.00 13.64 10.29
C ALA A 81 7.20 14.89 10.68
N LEU A 82 7.46 16.02 10.04
CA LEU A 82 6.66 17.24 10.14
C LEU A 82 5.98 17.52 8.80
N THR A 83 4.71 17.91 8.86
CA THR A 83 3.99 18.43 7.71
C THR A 83 4.57 19.79 7.30
N ARG A 84 4.25 20.27 6.09
CA ARG A 84 4.68 21.60 5.62
C ARG A 84 4.30 22.77 6.54
N ASP A 85 3.21 22.65 7.29
CA ASP A 85 2.74 23.63 8.28
C ASP A 85 3.30 23.39 9.70
N GLY A 86 4.23 22.45 9.86
CA GLY A 86 4.97 22.22 11.11
C GLY A 86 4.23 21.35 12.13
N ARG A 87 3.13 20.69 11.76
CA ARG A 87 2.43 19.70 12.59
C ARG A 87 3.13 18.35 12.49
N HIS A 88 2.91 17.49 13.48
CA HIS A 88 3.40 16.11 13.41
C HIS A 88 2.67 15.37 12.29
N VAL A 89 3.42 14.58 11.51
CA VAL A 89 2.82 13.63 10.58
C VAL A 89 2.26 12.47 11.39
N ILE A 90 0.94 12.26 11.30
CA ILE A 90 0.27 11.13 11.93
C ILE A 90 -0.16 10.14 10.84
N SER A 91 0.36 8.91 10.94
CA SER A 91 0.00 7.78 10.08
C SER A 91 -1.19 7.05 10.67
N ARG A 92 -2.17 6.64 9.86
CA ARG A 92 -3.47 6.12 10.32
C ARG A 92 -3.94 4.90 9.54
N GLY A 93 -4.63 4.01 10.25
CA GLY A 93 -5.39 2.91 9.68
C GLY A 93 -4.55 1.78 9.08
N LEU A 94 -5.20 0.99 8.24
CA LEU A 94 -4.69 -0.30 7.78
C LEU A 94 -3.31 -0.23 7.11
N LEU A 95 -3.10 0.77 6.25
CA LEU A 95 -1.88 0.96 5.47
C LEU A 95 -1.01 2.11 5.99
N GLN A 96 -1.24 2.57 7.23
CA GLN A 96 -0.50 3.65 7.87
C GLN A 96 -0.30 4.86 6.95
N LEU A 97 -1.41 5.41 6.46
CA LEU A 97 -1.41 6.56 5.57
C LEU A 97 -1.44 7.86 6.38
N SER A 98 -0.70 8.87 5.94
CA SER A 98 -0.82 10.22 6.50
C SER A 98 -1.58 11.14 5.54
N GLN A 99 -2.14 12.21 6.08
CA GLN A 99 -3.02 13.11 5.33
C GLN A 99 -2.30 13.85 4.20
N GLU A 100 -1.10 14.40 4.45
CA GLU A 100 -0.34 15.15 3.45
C GLU A 100 0.07 14.25 2.28
N SER A 101 0.52 13.05 2.64
CA SER A 101 0.77 11.95 1.74
C SER A 101 -0.45 11.61 0.90
N ALA A 102 -1.59 11.30 1.50
CA ALA A 102 -2.83 10.98 0.79
C ALA A 102 -3.21 12.03 -0.26
N ASN A 103 -3.11 13.32 0.10
CA ASN A 103 -3.44 14.43 -0.80
C ASN A 103 -2.43 14.67 -1.92
N ALA A 104 -1.19 14.21 -1.78
CA ALA A 104 -0.20 14.27 -2.85
C ALA A 104 -0.56 13.37 -4.06
N TYR A 105 -1.47 12.40 -3.86
CA TYR A 105 -1.91 11.46 -4.89
C TYR A 105 -3.36 11.76 -5.28
N ARG A 106 -3.59 12.04 -6.57
CA ARG A 106 -4.95 12.26 -7.10
C ARG A 106 -5.80 11.02 -6.81
N GLY A 107 -6.98 11.22 -6.23
CA GLY A 107 -7.94 10.14 -5.93
C GLY A 107 -8.19 9.87 -4.44
N CYS A 108 -7.44 10.52 -3.54
CA CYS A 108 -7.64 10.43 -2.09
C CYS A 108 -7.69 11.83 -1.43
N PRO A 109 -8.75 12.64 -1.65
CA PRO A 109 -8.87 13.91 -0.96
C PRO A 109 -9.29 13.67 0.50
N VAL A 110 -8.35 13.82 1.43
CA VAL A 110 -8.63 13.83 2.87
C VAL A 110 -8.44 15.26 3.37
N PRO A 111 -9.53 15.99 3.68
CA PRO A 111 -9.40 17.31 4.29
C PRO A 111 -8.59 17.24 5.58
N ILE A 112 -7.76 18.26 5.86
CA ILE A 112 -6.99 18.32 7.11
C ILE A 112 -7.91 18.19 8.33
N ALA A 113 -9.09 18.82 8.28
CA ALA A 113 -10.07 18.76 9.36
C ALA A 113 -10.69 17.36 9.60
N ASP A 114 -10.52 16.44 8.64
CA ASP A 114 -11.13 15.11 8.62
C ASP A 114 -10.07 14.00 8.52
N GLU A 115 -8.84 14.23 9.01
CA GLU A 115 -7.75 13.25 8.94
C GLU A 115 -8.08 11.90 9.61
N GLU A 116 -8.97 11.90 10.60
CA GLU A 116 -9.51 10.71 11.27
C GLU A 116 -10.27 9.76 10.31
N LYS A 117 -10.77 10.26 9.16
CA LYS A 117 -11.39 9.38 8.14
C LYS A 117 -10.42 8.35 7.57
N LEU A 118 -9.11 8.54 7.73
CA LEU A 118 -8.12 7.51 7.38
C LEU A 118 -8.23 6.24 8.23
N HIS A 119 -8.95 6.27 9.36
CA HIS A 119 -9.33 5.07 10.10
C HIS A 119 -10.47 4.29 9.43
N GLU A 120 -11.20 4.87 8.47
CA GLU A 120 -12.21 4.15 7.70
C GLU A 120 -11.52 3.18 6.72
N PRO A 121 -11.71 1.85 6.87
CA PRO A 121 -10.98 0.85 6.07
C PRO A 121 -11.15 1.00 4.57
N ALA A 122 -12.38 1.30 4.13
CA ALA A 122 -12.71 1.49 2.72
C ALA A 122 -11.96 2.69 2.12
N LEU A 123 -11.90 3.82 2.84
CA LEU A 123 -11.16 4.99 2.41
C LEU A 123 -9.66 4.71 2.43
N ASN A 124 -9.15 4.12 3.50
CA ASN A 124 -7.73 3.80 3.66
C ASN A 124 -7.22 2.90 2.52
N LEU A 125 -7.95 1.82 2.21
CA LEU A 125 -7.59 0.91 1.13
C LEU A 125 -7.71 1.56 -0.24
N ARG A 126 -8.76 2.35 -0.50
CA ARG A 126 -8.90 3.12 -1.75
C ARG A 126 -7.71 4.06 -1.95
N CYS A 127 -7.32 4.79 -0.91
CA CYS A 127 -6.17 5.68 -0.95
C CYS A 127 -4.87 4.92 -1.20
N GLY A 128 -4.67 3.79 -0.52
CA GLY A 128 -3.54 2.90 -0.76
C GLY A 128 -3.45 2.41 -2.20
N VAL A 129 -4.58 2.00 -2.80
CA VAL A 129 -4.65 1.61 -4.21
C VAL A 129 -4.25 2.76 -5.13
N ALA A 130 -4.75 3.98 -4.89
CA ALA A 130 -4.40 5.15 -5.70
C ALA A 130 -2.91 5.49 -5.64
N ILE A 131 -2.32 5.45 -4.44
CA ILE A 131 -0.89 5.69 -4.22
C ILE A 131 -0.06 4.60 -4.92
N MET A 132 -0.39 3.33 -4.68
CA MET A 132 0.31 2.19 -5.26
C MET A 132 0.24 2.23 -6.78
N SER A 133 -0.95 2.47 -7.34
CA SER A 133 -1.15 2.60 -8.78
C SER A 133 -0.27 3.66 -9.40
N ARG A 134 -0.24 4.86 -8.82
CA ARG A 134 0.62 5.94 -9.31
C ARG A 134 2.10 5.59 -9.24
N LEU A 135 2.56 5.02 -8.13
CA LEU A 135 3.99 4.73 -7.92
C LEU A 135 4.48 3.58 -8.82
N VAL A 136 3.72 2.49 -8.88
CA VAL A 136 4.08 1.31 -9.67
C VAL A 136 4.00 1.62 -11.17
N SER A 137 2.95 2.30 -11.64
CA SER A 137 2.85 2.68 -13.05
C SER A 137 3.90 3.73 -13.46
N ARG A 138 4.33 4.60 -12.54
CA ARG A 138 5.43 5.56 -12.80
C ARG A 138 6.78 4.87 -12.90
N ASP A 139 7.07 3.95 -11.98
CA ASP A 139 8.43 3.42 -11.81
C ASP A 139 8.63 2.04 -12.46
N GLY A 140 7.56 1.34 -12.84
CA GLY A 140 7.62 0.00 -13.43
C GLY A 140 8.13 -1.08 -12.47
N VAL A 141 8.05 -0.86 -11.16
CA VAL A 141 8.50 -1.76 -10.10
C VAL A 141 7.57 -1.69 -8.90
N ILE A 142 7.45 -2.77 -8.12
CA ILE A 142 6.77 -2.79 -6.82
C ILE A 142 7.70 -2.26 -5.74
N SER A 143 8.95 -2.73 -5.70
CA SER A 143 9.95 -2.24 -4.76
C SER A 143 11.36 -2.36 -5.33
N ARG A 144 12.03 -1.21 -5.45
CA ARG A 144 13.46 -1.16 -5.80
C ARG A 144 14.15 0.00 -5.12
N LYS A 145 15.43 -0.19 -4.78
CA LYS A 145 16.34 0.90 -4.44
C LYS A 145 17.30 1.14 -5.59
N ASP A 146 17.21 2.31 -6.22
CA ASP A 146 18.09 2.73 -7.31
C ASP A 146 18.36 4.23 -7.16
N GLY A 147 19.33 4.54 -6.29
CA GLY A 147 19.53 5.87 -5.71
C GLY A 147 18.44 6.20 -4.68
N GLN A 148 17.21 6.37 -5.15
CA GLN A 148 16.01 6.57 -4.34
C GLN A 148 15.13 5.30 -4.33
N TRP A 149 14.19 5.22 -3.38
CA TRP A 149 13.19 4.18 -3.36
C TRP A 149 12.16 4.40 -4.47
N LYS A 150 11.80 3.32 -5.17
CA LYS A 150 10.90 3.31 -6.34
C LYS A 150 9.76 2.31 -6.15
N GLY A 151 8.63 2.57 -6.78
CA GLY A 151 7.40 1.80 -6.60
C GLY A 151 6.76 2.08 -5.24
N GLY A 152 6.07 1.09 -4.70
CA GLY A 152 5.46 1.18 -3.38
C GLY A 152 6.47 1.46 -2.26
N SER A 153 7.73 1.02 -2.37
CA SER A 153 8.75 1.28 -1.33
C SER A 153 9.21 2.73 -1.24
N ALA A 154 8.84 3.58 -2.22
CA ALA A 154 8.96 5.03 -2.10
C ALA A 154 8.11 5.57 -0.94
N TYR A 155 6.97 4.92 -0.68
CA TYR A 155 6.02 5.31 0.36
C TYR A 155 6.11 4.39 1.58
N TRP A 156 5.88 3.09 1.39
CA TRP A 156 5.77 2.12 2.48
C TRP A 156 7.11 1.54 2.88
N SER A 157 7.44 1.65 4.17
CA SER A 157 8.67 1.07 4.70
C SER A 157 8.65 -0.46 4.71
N VAL A 158 7.47 -1.09 4.83
CA VAL A 158 7.34 -2.56 4.81
C VAL A 158 7.73 -3.19 3.47
N LEU A 159 7.74 -2.40 2.39
CA LEU A 159 8.24 -2.84 1.08
C LEU A 159 9.75 -2.66 0.93
N ARG A 160 10.46 -2.29 1.99
CA ARG A 160 11.94 -2.20 2.04
C ARG A 160 12.53 -3.43 2.74
N PRO A 161 13.85 -3.70 2.63
CA PRO A 161 14.49 -4.82 3.30
C PRO A 161 14.12 -4.91 4.79
N GLY A 162 13.86 -6.13 5.27
CA GLY A 162 13.45 -6.43 6.64
C GLY A 162 12.03 -7.01 6.74
N LYS A 163 11.05 -6.44 6.02
CA LYS A 163 9.69 -7.00 5.89
C LYS A 163 9.35 -7.47 4.47
N LEU A 164 10.08 -6.94 3.48
CA LEU A 164 9.89 -7.27 2.07
C LEU A 164 9.91 -8.78 1.80
N ASP A 165 10.89 -9.51 2.32
CA ASP A 165 11.02 -10.96 2.07
C ASP A 165 9.80 -11.75 2.56
N ALA A 166 9.23 -11.34 3.70
CA ALA A 166 8.03 -11.98 4.25
C ALA A 166 6.78 -11.66 3.41
N ILE A 167 6.70 -10.44 2.85
CA ILE A 167 5.63 -10.06 1.93
C ILE A 167 5.75 -10.84 0.62
N GLN A 168 6.95 -10.90 0.04
CA GLN A 168 7.23 -11.66 -1.19
C GLN A 168 6.93 -13.15 -1.01
N ALA A 169 7.36 -13.74 0.10
CA ALA A 169 7.06 -15.14 0.43
C ALA A 169 5.55 -15.38 0.56
N TYR A 170 4.83 -14.45 1.18
CA TYR A 170 3.37 -14.55 1.29
C TYR A 170 2.69 -14.46 -0.08
N THR A 171 3.02 -13.46 -0.91
CA THR A 171 2.35 -13.24 -2.19
C THR A 171 2.65 -14.34 -3.20
N SER A 172 3.91 -14.79 -3.26
CA SER A 172 4.35 -15.84 -4.18
C SER A 172 3.75 -17.21 -3.84
N ALA A 173 3.37 -17.44 -2.58
CA ALA A 173 2.71 -18.66 -2.13
C ALA A 173 1.18 -18.65 -2.31
N THR A 174 0.57 -17.55 -2.78
CA THR A 174 -0.88 -17.51 -3.05
C THR A 174 -1.24 -18.41 -4.23
N GLU A 175 -2.43 -19.00 -4.24
CA GLU A 175 -2.86 -19.97 -5.28
C GLU A 175 -2.75 -19.43 -6.72
N ASN A 176 -2.88 -18.11 -6.91
CA ASN A 176 -2.76 -17.48 -8.22
C ASN A 176 -1.30 -17.26 -8.65
N CYS A 177 -0.36 -17.24 -7.71
CA CYS A 177 1.04 -16.89 -7.95
C CYS A 177 1.99 -18.08 -7.79
N GLY A 178 1.62 -19.05 -6.96
CA GLY A 178 2.29 -20.33 -6.81
C GLY A 178 2.05 -21.17 -8.06
N GLY A 179 3.12 -21.43 -8.80
CA GLY A 179 3.14 -22.46 -9.84
C GLY A 179 3.20 -23.85 -9.23
#